data_AF-A0A061QRU3-F1
#
_entry.id   AF-A0A061QRU3-F1
#
_cell.length_a   1.000
_cell.length_b   1.000
_cell.length_c   1.000
_cell.angle_alpha   90.00
_cell.angle_beta   90.00
_cell.angle_gamma   90.00
#
_symmetry.space_group_name_H-M   'P 1'
#
loop_
_entity.id
_entity.type
_entity.pdbx_description
1 polymer ?
#
loop_
_entity_poly.entity_id
_entity_poly.type
_entity_poly.pdbx_seq_one_letter_code
_entity_poly.pdbx_strand_id
1 'polypeptide(L)'
;MLSSDIRKGVPQATRSHQLAFLSCLALCIFLVNHAALKPSGEGGTLDSEDIGLVHEVLYSAENDTMSGPDLTKLNLTAATGSVERLYRSAKLQLLREENEWKNSLILPRSTRSLPSFVQSWLRNFVCAVALYLGLGTLWAYYIYVVFGAELFGSKKPGFWDMLEQIKVSMAALPLYSMLPALSEWMVEQGWTKAYPRLGEYGLTIYALQFIVYIAGVELGVYWMHRSLHYGPLYK
;
A
#
# COMPACT_ATOMS: atom_id res chain seq x y z
N MET A 1 2.18 -40.39 28.10
CA MET A 1 3.38 -40.17 28.93
C MET A 1 4.57 -39.78 28.04
N LEU A 2 4.42 -38.70 27.27
CA LEU A 2 5.43 -38.13 26.36
C LEU A 2 4.95 -36.71 25.93
N SER A 3 4.80 -35.78 26.89
CA SER A 3 4.48 -34.37 26.56
C SER A 3 4.80 -33.40 27.71
N SER A 4 5.97 -33.56 28.34
CA SER A 4 6.44 -32.61 29.36
C SER A 4 7.87 -32.12 29.14
N ASP A 5 8.69 -32.80 28.33
CA ASP A 5 10.13 -32.49 28.23
C ASP A 5 10.53 -31.58 27.05
N ILE A 6 9.61 -31.19 26.16
CA ILE A 6 9.84 -30.12 25.17
C ILE A 6 9.37 -28.78 25.75
N ARG A 7 9.76 -28.44 26.98
CA ARG A 7 9.30 -27.22 27.67
C ARG A 7 10.40 -26.30 28.19
N LYS A 8 11.68 -26.59 27.90
CA LYS A 8 12.81 -25.87 28.53
C LYS A 8 13.72 -25.07 27.60
N GLY A 9 13.34 -24.81 26.35
CA GLY A 9 14.30 -24.23 25.38
C GLY A 9 13.80 -23.12 24.45
N VAL A 10 12.57 -22.64 24.55
CA VAL A 10 12.10 -21.58 23.62
C VAL A 10 12.34 -20.21 24.26
N PRO A 11 13.34 -19.42 23.80
CA PRO A 11 13.57 -18.09 24.32
C PRO A 11 12.33 -17.22 24.09
N GLN A 12 11.88 -16.57 25.16
CA GLN A 12 10.79 -15.60 25.14
C GLN A 12 11.16 -14.49 24.16
N ALA A 13 10.27 -14.16 23.21
CA ALA A 13 10.51 -13.04 22.31
C ALA A 13 10.60 -11.74 23.13
N THR A 14 11.81 -11.23 23.27
CA THR A 14 12.12 -9.96 23.92
C THR A 14 11.46 -8.81 23.16
N ARG A 15 11.15 -7.69 23.84
CA ARG A 15 10.63 -6.43 23.25
C ARG A 15 11.35 -6.00 21.94
N SER A 16 12.62 -6.37 21.77
CA SER A 16 13.41 -6.14 20.56
C SER A 16 12.81 -6.78 19.30
N HIS A 17 12.11 -7.91 19.40
CA HIS A 17 11.52 -8.60 18.24
C HIS A 17 10.24 -7.93 17.73
N GLN A 18 9.40 -7.40 18.63
CA GLN A 18 8.22 -6.62 18.24
C GLN A 18 8.61 -5.28 17.61
N LEU A 19 9.69 -4.65 18.12
CA LEU A 19 10.29 -3.47 17.53
C LEU A 19 10.92 -3.76 16.17
N ALA A 20 11.54 -4.93 15.98
CA ALA A 20 12.06 -5.38 14.69
C ALA A 20 10.94 -5.62 13.66
N PHE A 21 9.77 -6.12 14.08
CA PHE A 21 8.62 -6.28 13.20
C PHE A 21 8.03 -4.93 12.76
N LEU A 22 7.75 -4.04 13.72
CA LEU A 22 7.25 -2.71 13.40
C LEU A 22 8.27 -1.91 12.60
N SER A 23 9.57 -2.05 12.87
CA SER A 23 10.62 -1.41 12.08
C SER A 23 10.77 -2.03 10.70
N CYS A 24 10.56 -3.33 10.50
CA CYS A 24 10.65 -3.98 9.19
C CYS A 24 9.41 -3.71 8.33
N LEU A 25 8.22 -3.67 8.93
CA LEU A 25 6.98 -3.24 8.26
C LEU A 25 7.05 -1.75 7.90
N ALA A 26 7.49 -0.92 8.85
CA ALA A 26 7.77 0.48 8.59
C ALA A 26 8.87 0.62 7.55
N LEU A 27 9.93 -0.20 7.54
CA LEU A 27 11.01 -0.17 6.56
C LEU A 27 10.55 -0.69 5.19
N CYS A 28 9.59 -1.60 5.07
CA CYS A 28 9.06 -2.02 3.78
C CYS A 28 8.11 -0.96 3.21
N ILE A 29 7.20 -0.43 4.04
CA ILE A 29 6.37 0.73 3.69
C ILE A 29 7.27 1.90 3.33
N PHE A 30 8.32 2.15 4.12
CA PHE A 30 9.30 3.19 3.90
C PHE A 30 10.16 2.87 2.68
N LEU A 31 10.72 1.69 2.43
CA LEU A 31 11.54 1.46 1.23
C LEU A 31 10.74 1.54 -0.07
N VAL A 32 9.48 1.08 -0.06
CA VAL A 32 8.52 1.30 -1.15
C VAL A 32 8.20 2.79 -1.30
N ASN A 33 8.15 3.55 -0.20
CA ASN A 33 7.81 5.00 -0.19
C ASN A 33 9.01 5.98 -0.08
N HIS A 34 10.26 5.53 0.10
CA HIS A 34 11.45 6.31 0.52
C HIS A 34 12.58 6.22 -0.51
N ALA A 35 12.45 5.35 -1.52
CA ALA A 35 12.87 5.74 -2.86
C ALA A 35 12.17 7.06 -3.32
N ALA A 36 11.20 7.56 -2.53
CA ALA A 36 10.26 8.60 -2.86
C ALA A 36 10.05 9.75 -1.84
N LEU A 37 10.79 9.89 -0.73
CA LEU A 37 10.66 11.08 0.12
C LEU A 37 11.52 12.25 -0.39
N LYS A 38 10.86 13.31 -0.87
CA LYS A 38 11.40 14.69 -0.90
C LYS A 38 10.94 15.34 0.42
N PRO A 39 11.76 16.14 1.12
CA PRO A 39 11.28 16.88 2.30
C PRO A 39 10.06 17.72 1.91
N SER A 40 9.08 17.75 2.82
CA SER A 40 7.81 18.45 2.70
C SER A 40 8.02 19.93 2.37
N GLY A 41 8.02 20.25 1.07
CA GLY A 41 7.64 21.56 0.57
C GLY A 41 6.12 21.60 0.51
N GLU A 42 5.56 22.37 1.44
CA GLU A 42 4.17 22.83 1.61
C GLU A 42 3.18 22.37 0.53
N GLY A 43 2.21 21.55 0.96
CA GLY A 43 1.01 21.25 0.20
C GLY A 43 0.08 22.47 0.21
N GLY A 44 0.29 23.39 -0.73
CA GLY A 44 -0.69 24.40 -1.09
C GLY A 44 -1.73 23.79 -2.04
N THR A 45 -3.01 23.95 -1.70
CA THR A 45 -4.09 23.91 -2.70
C THR A 45 -3.84 25.02 -3.71
N LEU A 46 -4.07 24.75 -5.00
CA LEU A 46 -3.96 25.77 -6.04
C LEU A 46 -5.15 26.73 -5.91
N ASP A 47 -4.85 27.98 -5.59
CA ASP A 47 -5.81 29.05 -5.53
C ASP A 47 -6.03 29.60 -6.96
N SER A 48 -7.16 30.24 -7.25
CA SER A 48 -7.45 30.79 -8.60
C SER A 48 -6.40 31.80 -9.08
N GLU A 49 -5.63 32.37 -8.15
CA GLU A 49 -4.49 33.26 -8.43
C GLU A 49 -3.31 32.54 -9.09
N ASP A 50 -3.01 31.28 -8.74
CA ASP A 50 -1.89 30.53 -9.32
C ASP A 50 -2.11 30.22 -10.82
N ILE A 51 -3.37 29.99 -11.23
CA ILE A 51 -3.75 29.76 -12.64
C ILE A 51 -3.62 31.06 -13.45
N GLY A 52 -4.02 32.19 -12.85
CA GLY A 52 -3.84 33.51 -13.44
C GLY A 52 -2.37 33.86 -13.64
N LEU A 53 -1.53 33.54 -12.64
CA LEU A 53 -0.09 33.81 -12.68
C LEU A 53 0.62 33.05 -13.82
N VAL A 54 0.23 31.80 -14.11
CA VAL A 54 0.81 31.02 -15.22
C VAL A 54 0.42 31.61 -16.56
N HIS A 55 -0.83 32.05 -16.72
CA HIS A 55 -1.28 32.69 -17.95
C HIS A 55 -0.62 34.06 -18.15
N GLU A 56 -0.43 34.83 -17.08
CA GLU A 56 0.23 36.14 -17.10
C GLU A 56 1.74 36.03 -17.32
N VAL A 57 2.42 35.05 -16.73
CA VAL A 57 3.86 34.80 -16.96
C VAL A 57 4.12 34.28 -18.36
N LEU A 58 3.27 33.39 -18.90
CA LEU A 58 3.39 32.94 -20.30
C LEU A 58 3.10 34.09 -21.27
N TYR A 59 2.08 34.89 -21.00
CA TYR A 59 1.70 36.05 -21.82
C TYR A 59 2.75 37.18 -21.77
N SER A 60 3.39 37.40 -20.61
CA SER A 60 4.45 38.39 -20.43
C SER A 60 5.83 37.89 -20.88
N ALA A 61 6.07 36.58 -20.98
CA ALA A 61 7.25 36.02 -21.63
C ALA A 61 7.15 36.08 -23.17
N GLU A 62 5.93 36.07 -23.70
CA GLU A 62 5.64 36.21 -25.14
C GLU A 62 5.65 37.69 -25.57
N ASN A 63 5.28 38.61 -24.68
CA ASN A 63 5.32 40.07 -24.87
C ASN A 63 6.33 40.73 -23.90
N ASP A 64 7.60 40.85 -24.26
CA ASP A 64 8.41 42.10 -24.14
C ASP A 64 9.93 41.91 -23.90
N THR A 65 10.70 42.53 -24.79
CA THR A 65 11.52 43.74 -24.54
C THR A 65 11.91 44.15 -23.10
N MET A 66 12.30 43.25 -22.20
CA MET A 66 13.02 43.61 -20.96
C MET A 66 14.33 42.82 -20.82
N SER A 67 15.41 43.45 -21.25
CA SER A 67 16.79 42.95 -21.18
C SER A 67 17.36 43.10 -19.76
N GLY A 68 17.19 42.10 -18.91
CA GLY A 68 17.83 42.02 -17.60
C GLY A 68 18.08 40.56 -17.17
N PRO A 69 19.32 40.08 -17.07
CA PRO A 69 19.62 38.65 -16.87
C PRO A 69 19.12 38.05 -15.55
N ASP A 70 18.85 38.88 -14.54
CA ASP A 70 18.32 38.42 -13.24
C ASP A 70 16.78 38.34 -13.20
N LEU A 71 16.07 39.22 -13.91
CA LEU A 71 14.60 39.17 -14.02
C LEU A 71 14.14 37.95 -14.83
N THR A 72 14.86 37.62 -15.89
CA THR A 72 14.57 36.42 -16.69
C THR A 72 14.75 35.14 -15.87
N LYS A 73 15.77 35.07 -15.00
CA LYS A 73 15.99 33.93 -14.10
C LYS A 73 14.92 33.84 -13.01
N LEU A 74 14.50 34.97 -12.45
CA LEU A 74 13.46 35.00 -11.42
C LEU A 74 12.11 34.55 -11.97
N ASN A 75 11.72 35.07 -13.15
CA ASN A 75 10.50 34.68 -13.85
C ASN A 75 10.54 33.22 -14.30
N LEU A 76 11.69 32.74 -14.78
CA LEU A 76 11.87 31.33 -15.15
C LEU A 76 11.77 30.40 -13.93
N THR A 77 12.32 30.80 -12.78
CA THR A 77 12.24 30.01 -11.54
C THR A 77 10.80 29.96 -11.01
N ALA A 78 10.10 31.10 -11.02
CA ALA A 78 8.70 31.19 -10.64
C ALA A 78 7.78 30.39 -11.60
N ALA A 79 8.03 30.47 -12.90
CA ALA A 79 7.32 29.69 -13.92
C ALA A 79 7.56 28.19 -13.72
N THR A 80 8.82 27.77 -13.52
CA THR A 80 9.19 26.37 -13.30
C THR A 80 8.53 25.80 -12.05
N GLY A 81 8.53 26.56 -10.95
CA GLY A 81 7.84 26.16 -9.71
C GLY A 81 6.33 26.01 -9.91
N SER A 82 5.69 26.90 -10.66
CA SER A 82 4.26 26.84 -10.95
C SER A 82 3.90 25.65 -11.84
N VAL A 83 4.71 25.35 -12.85
CA VAL A 83 4.55 24.16 -13.70
C VAL A 83 4.74 22.87 -12.91
N GLU A 84 5.71 22.78 -12.00
CA GLU A 84 5.89 21.61 -11.13
C GLU A 84 4.67 21.40 -10.23
N ARG A 85 4.11 22.48 -9.65
CA ARG A 85 2.88 22.41 -8.84
C ARG A 85 1.68 21.92 -9.67
N LEU A 86 1.47 22.49 -10.86
CA LEU A 86 0.39 22.07 -11.77
C LEU A 86 0.53 20.59 -12.15
N TYR A 87 1.71 20.16 -12.58
CA TYR A 87 1.97 18.76 -12.93
C TYR A 87 1.70 17.83 -11.74
N ARG A 88 2.18 18.18 -10.54
CA ARG A 88 1.92 17.41 -9.33
C ARG A 88 0.42 17.32 -9.01
N SER A 89 -0.31 18.43 -9.12
CA SER A 89 -1.74 18.46 -8.85
C SER A 89 -2.54 17.58 -9.83
N ALA A 90 -2.25 17.67 -11.13
CA ALA A 90 -2.87 16.84 -12.15
C ALA A 90 -2.55 15.35 -11.95
N LYS A 91 -1.31 15.04 -11.58
CA LYS A 91 -0.89 13.67 -11.25
C LYS A 91 -1.67 13.09 -10.06
N LEU A 92 -1.84 13.86 -8.98
CA LEU A 92 -2.60 13.42 -7.81
C LEU A 92 -4.09 13.26 -8.13
N GLN A 93 -4.64 14.13 -8.98
CA GLN A 93 -6.00 14.01 -9.45
C GLN A 93 -6.23 12.69 -10.20
N LEU A 94 -5.34 12.33 -11.13
CA LEU A 94 -5.42 11.04 -11.85
C LEU A 94 -5.43 9.84 -10.90
N LEU A 95 -4.60 9.87 -9.85
CA LEU A 95 -4.53 8.80 -8.85
C LEU A 95 -5.83 8.70 -8.03
N ARG A 96 -6.44 9.83 -7.69
CA ARG A 96 -7.74 9.87 -6.98
C ARG A 96 -8.86 9.36 -7.87
N GLU A 97 -8.92 9.80 -9.13
CA GLU A 97 -9.90 9.33 -10.12
C GLU A 97 -9.80 7.81 -10.33
N GLU A 98 -8.58 7.27 -10.36
CA GLU A 98 -8.37 5.82 -10.45
C GLU A 98 -8.91 5.08 -9.21
N ASN A 99 -8.69 5.61 -8.02
CA ASN A 99 -9.21 5.02 -6.78
C ASN A 99 -10.74 5.13 -6.68
N GLU A 100 -11.32 6.25 -7.10
CA GLU A 100 -12.78 6.41 -7.21
C GLU A 100 -13.39 5.43 -8.20
N TRP A 101 -12.74 5.24 -9.36
CA TRP A 101 -13.13 4.22 -10.33
C TRP A 101 -13.10 2.82 -9.70
N LYS A 102 -12.01 2.44 -9.04
CA LYS A 102 -11.90 1.15 -8.32
C LYS A 102 -13.00 0.99 -7.27
N ASN A 103 -13.27 2.04 -6.49
CA ASN A 103 -14.33 2.03 -5.47
C ASN A 103 -15.70 1.81 -6.13
N SER A 104 -15.97 2.43 -7.27
CA SER A 104 -17.24 2.29 -8.00
C SER A 104 -17.49 0.91 -8.61
N LEU A 105 -16.44 0.11 -8.84
CA LEU A 105 -16.56 -1.25 -9.37
C LEU A 105 -17.09 -2.24 -8.32
N ILE A 106 -16.66 -2.08 -7.07
CA ILE A 106 -16.90 -3.07 -6.01
C ILE A 106 -17.96 -2.58 -5.02
N LEU A 107 -17.95 -1.29 -4.69
CA LEU A 107 -18.80 -0.74 -3.65
C LEU A 107 -20.12 -0.21 -4.23
N PRO A 108 -21.23 -0.38 -3.50
CA PRO A 108 -22.52 0.17 -3.91
C PRO A 108 -22.52 1.70 -3.82
N ARG A 109 -23.41 2.35 -4.58
CA ARG A 109 -23.50 3.82 -4.61
C ARG A 109 -23.77 4.47 -3.24
N SER A 110 -24.36 3.74 -2.31
CA SER A 110 -24.62 4.22 -0.94
C SER A 110 -23.35 4.51 -0.13
N THR A 111 -22.19 3.95 -0.48
CA THR A 111 -20.94 4.20 0.24
C THR A 111 -20.24 5.49 -0.20
N ARG A 112 -20.74 6.19 -1.23
CA ARG A 112 -20.11 7.40 -1.76
C ARG A 112 -20.07 8.57 -0.78
N SER A 113 -20.95 8.57 0.23
CA SER A 113 -20.94 9.59 1.29
C SER A 113 -19.86 9.36 2.35
N LEU A 114 -19.16 8.21 2.32
CA LEU A 114 -18.09 7.91 3.27
C LEU A 114 -16.78 8.62 2.86
N PRO A 115 -15.86 8.87 3.81
CA PRO A 115 -14.52 9.37 3.47
C PRO A 115 -13.79 8.44 2.49
N SER A 116 -12.97 8.99 1.58
CA SER A 116 -12.26 8.22 0.55
C SER A 116 -11.44 7.06 1.13
N PHE A 117 -10.75 7.30 2.24
CA PHE A 117 -10.00 6.28 2.98
C PHE A 117 -10.89 5.09 3.40
N VAL A 118 -12.08 5.37 3.95
CA VAL A 118 -13.01 4.34 4.42
C VAL A 118 -13.56 3.55 3.23
N GLN A 119 -13.81 4.21 2.09
CA GLN A 119 -14.20 3.53 0.86
C GLN A 119 -13.08 2.59 0.37
N SER A 120 -11.85 3.07 0.25
CA SER A 120 -10.71 2.24 -0.18
C SER A 120 -10.47 1.07 0.77
N TRP A 121 -10.59 1.28 2.08
CA TRP A 121 -10.51 0.20 3.08
C TRP A 121 -11.62 -0.83 2.93
N LEU A 122 -12.87 -0.39 2.79
CA LEU A 122 -14.01 -1.30 2.61
C LEU A 122 -13.88 -2.11 1.32
N ARG A 123 -13.48 -1.46 0.22
CA ARG A 123 -13.19 -2.12 -1.06
C ARG A 123 -12.11 -3.18 -0.88
N ASN A 124 -10.98 -2.81 -0.28
CA ASN A 124 -9.85 -3.72 -0.05
C ASN A 124 -10.25 -4.87 0.88
N PHE A 125 -11.08 -4.63 1.89
CA PHE A 125 -11.61 -5.67 2.78
C PHE A 125 -12.49 -6.66 2.03
N VAL A 126 -13.46 -6.19 1.25
CA VAL A 126 -14.35 -7.05 0.45
C VAL A 126 -13.54 -7.91 -0.53
N CYS A 127 -12.59 -7.30 -1.25
CA CYS A 127 -11.69 -8.03 -2.15
C CYS A 127 -10.82 -9.05 -1.41
N ALA A 128 -10.28 -8.69 -0.24
CA ALA A 128 -9.47 -9.59 0.58
C ALA A 128 -10.27 -10.80 1.07
N VAL A 129 -11.51 -10.59 1.53
CA VAL A 129 -12.42 -11.68 1.92
C VAL A 129 -12.75 -12.57 0.73
N ALA A 130 -13.07 -11.99 -0.43
CA ALA A 130 -13.37 -12.75 -1.64
C ALA A 130 -12.18 -13.60 -2.10
N LEU A 131 -10.97 -13.03 -2.11
CA LEU A 131 -9.74 -13.75 -2.45
C LEU A 131 -9.42 -14.83 -1.41
N TYR A 132 -9.50 -14.51 -0.12
CA TYR A 132 -9.20 -15.45 0.96
C TYR A 132 -10.16 -16.65 0.92
N LEU A 133 -11.47 -16.41 0.86
CA LEU A 133 -12.45 -17.49 0.83
C LEU A 133 -12.43 -18.22 -0.51
N GLY A 134 -12.38 -17.51 -1.64
CA GLY A 134 -12.38 -18.13 -2.97
C GLY A 134 -11.11 -18.94 -3.24
N LEU A 135 -9.96 -18.26 -3.28
CA LEU A 135 -8.68 -18.90 -3.58
C LEU A 135 -8.23 -19.83 -2.46
N GLY A 136 -8.46 -19.46 -1.19
CA GLY A 136 -8.13 -20.30 -0.04
C GLY A 136 -8.94 -21.59 0.00
N THR A 137 -10.25 -21.54 -0.31
CA THR A 137 -11.07 -22.77 -0.42
C THR A 137 -10.63 -23.62 -1.60
N LEU A 138 -10.36 -23.01 -2.76
CA LEU A 138 -9.86 -23.74 -3.93
C LEU A 138 -8.53 -24.44 -3.63
N TRP A 139 -7.61 -23.75 -2.97
CA TRP A 139 -6.33 -24.30 -2.54
C TRP A 139 -6.51 -25.42 -1.52
N ALA A 140 -7.35 -25.22 -0.49
CA ALA A 140 -7.66 -26.25 0.50
C ALA A 140 -8.28 -27.51 -0.14
N TYR A 141 -9.15 -27.34 -1.13
CA TYR A 141 -9.70 -28.45 -1.90
C TYR A 141 -8.60 -29.24 -2.61
N TYR A 142 -7.69 -28.57 -3.34
CA TYR A 142 -6.59 -29.25 -4.01
C TYR A 142 -5.66 -29.97 -3.04
N ILE A 143 -5.25 -29.31 -1.96
CA ILE A 143 -4.26 -29.85 -1.02
C ILE A 143 -4.84 -30.98 -0.16
N TYR A 144 -6.07 -30.85 0.35
CA TYR A 144 -6.64 -31.82 1.30
C TYR A 144 -7.57 -32.85 0.67
N VAL A 145 -8.19 -32.57 -0.48
CA VAL A 145 -9.09 -33.51 -1.17
C VAL A 145 -8.38 -34.21 -2.32
N VAL A 146 -7.76 -33.45 -3.24
CA VAL A 146 -7.12 -34.02 -4.43
C VAL A 146 -5.79 -34.69 -4.08
N PHE A 147 -4.90 -33.97 -3.40
CA PHE A 147 -3.57 -34.46 -3.03
C PHE A 147 -3.47 -34.94 -1.57
N GLY A 148 -4.59 -34.96 -0.85
CA GLY A 148 -4.60 -35.18 0.60
C GLY A 148 -3.99 -36.51 1.03
N ALA A 149 -4.25 -37.58 0.27
CA ALA A 149 -3.73 -38.91 0.58
C ALA A 149 -2.20 -39.00 0.41
N GLU A 150 -1.66 -38.33 -0.61
CA GLU A 150 -0.22 -38.33 -0.91
C GLU A 150 0.55 -37.41 0.04
N LEU A 151 0.03 -36.21 0.32
CA LEU A 151 0.72 -35.21 1.12
C LEU A 151 0.58 -35.42 2.63
N PHE A 152 -0.57 -35.91 3.11
CA PHE A 152 -0.89 -35.96 4.55
C PHE A 152 -1.28 -37.34 5.07
N GLY A 153 -1.54 -38.31 4.19
CA GLY A 153 -2.01 -39.64 4.58
C GLY A 153 -3.25 -39.56 5.48
N SER A 154 -3.14 -40.06 6.72
CA SER A 154 -4.22 -40.03 7.72
C SER A 154 -4.31 -38.74 8.54
N LYS A 155 -3.35 -37.81 8.41
CA LYS A 155 -3.24 -36.61 9.27
C LYS A 155 -3.77 -35.33 8.60
N LYS A 156 -4.94 -35.41 7.96
CA LYS A 156 -5.59 -34.23 7.39
C LYS A 156 -6.36 -33.44 8.45
N PRO A 157 -6.39 -32.10 8.37
CA PRO A 157 -7.20 -31.30 9.27
C PRO A 157 -8.70 -31.63 9.12
N GLY A 158 -9.42 -31.64 10.23
CA GLY A 158 -10.86 -31.83 10.25
C GLY A 158 -11.61 -30.58 9.78
N PHE A 159 -12.91 -30.74 9.53
CA PHE A 159 -13.78 -29.61 9.15
C PHE A 159 -13.81 -28.51 10.20
N TRP A 160 -13.86 -28.89 11.49
CA TRP A 160 -13.87 -27.94 12.60
C TRP A 160 -12.56 -27.18 12.74
N ASP A 161 -11.41 -27.86 12.53
CA ASP A 161 -10.10 -27.22 12.52
C ASP A 161 -10.01 -26.16 11.42
N MET A 162 -10.53 -26.47 10.23
CA MET A 162 -10.58 -25.51 9.12
C MET A 162 -11.48 -24.31 9.44
N LEU A 163 -12.65 -24.53 10.05
CA LEU A 163 -13.53 -23.44 10.45
C LEU A 163 -12.90 -22.52 11.51
N GLU A 164 -12.14 -23.08 12.45
CA GLU A 164 -11.41 -22.29 13.43
C GLU A 164 -10.35 -21.41 12.76
N GLN A 165 -9.59 -21.97 11.81
CA GLN A 165 -8.60 -21.22 11.03
C GLN A 165 -9.24 -20.10 10.19
N ILE A 166 -10.39 -20.36 9.58
CA ILE A 166 -11.17 -19.35 8.85
C ILE A 166 -11.62 -18.26 9.83
N LYS A 167 -12.18 -18.61 10.99
CA LYS A 167 -12.64 -17.63 11.98
C LYS A 167 -11.51 -16.70 12.44
N VAL A 168 -10.34 -17.25 12.77
CA VAL A 168 -9.19 -16.46 13.20
C VAL A 168 -8.69 -15.57 12.06
N SER A 169 -8.63 -16.08 10.85
CA SER A 169 -8.21 -15.31 9.68
C SER A 169 -9.18 -14.17 9.37
N MET A 170 -10.50 -14.44 9.40
CA MET A 170 -11.54 -13.44 9.19
C MET A 170 -11.50 -12.32 10.22
N ALA A 171 -11.11 -12.61 11.46
CA ALA A 171 -10.92 -11.58 12.50
C ALA A 171 -9.70 -10.70 12.23
N ALA A 172 -8.66 -11.23 11.57
CA ALA A 172 -7.45 -10.48 11.24
C ALA A 172 -7.56 -9.69 9.93
N LEU A 173 -8.36 -10.15 8.98
CA LEU A 173 -8.51 -9.54 7.64
C LEU A 173 -8.80 -8.04 7.65
N PRO A 174 -9.66 -7.48 8.53
CA PRO A 174 -9.91 -6.03 8.57
C PRO A 174 -8.65 -5.20 8.77
N LEU A 175 -7.71 -5.70 9.58
CA LEU A 175 -6.43 -5.03 9.85
C LEU A 175 -5.49 -5.17 8.64
N TYR A 176 -5.41 -6.37 8.06
CA TYR A 176 -4.57 -6.61 6.88
C TYR A 176 -5.04 -5.81 5.66
N SER A 177 -6.36 -5.68 5.45
CA SER A 177 -6.92 -4.91 4.34
C SER A 177 -6.81 -3.39 4.54
N MET A 178 -6.48 -2.93 5.75
CA MET A 178 -6.22 -1.52 6.04
C MET A 178 -4.87 -1.06 5.49
N LEU A 179 -3.87 -1.93 5.43
CA LEU A 179 -2.55 -1.61 4.90
C LEU A 179 -2.59 -1.07 3.46
N PRO A 180 -3.20 -1.76 2.48
CA PRO A 180 -3.28 -1.23 1.12
C PRO A 180 -4.10 0.06 1.04
N ALA A 181 -5.14 0.22 1.87
CA ALA A 181 -5.90 1.47 1.94
C ALA A 181 -5.09 2.65 2.48
N LEU A 182 -4.24 2.40 3.49
CA LEU A 182 -3.29 3.39 4.00
C LEU A 182 -2.26 3.77 2.94
N SER A 183 -1.71 2.78 2.22
CA SER A 183 -0.78 3.04 1.12
C SER A 183 -1.41 3.90 0.02
N GLU A 184 -2.64 3.60 -0.38
CA GLU A 184 -3.39 4.41 -1.35
C GLU A 184 -3.62 5.84 -0.85
N TRP A 185 -4.00 6.00 0.42
CA TRP A 185 -4.19 7.32 0.99
C TRP A 185 -2.88 8.12 1.03
N MET A 186 -1.76 7.51 1.41
CA MET A 186 -0.44 8.16 1.36
C MET A 186 -0.06 8.59 -0.07
N VAL A 187 -0.42 7.78 -1.07
CA VAL A 187 -0.25 8.12 -2.49
C VAL A 187 -1.10 9.34 -2.87
N GLU A 188 -2.37 9.39 -2.45
CA GLU A 188 -3.28 10.54 -2.70
C GLU A 188 -2.87 11.83 -1.99
N GLN A 189 -2.14 11.72 -0.87
CA GLN A 189 -1.50 12.86 -0.19
C GLN A 189 -0.19 13.29 -0.87
N GLY A 190 0.28 12.56 -1.88
CA GLY A 190 1.54 12.85 -2.57
C GLY A 190 2.77 12.62 -1.72
N TRP A 191 2.69 11.70 -0.75
CA TRP A 191 3.82 11.28 0.10
C TRP A 191 4.72 10.27 -0.60
N THR A 192 4.34 9.83 -1.80
CA THR A 192 5.05 8.80 -2.58
C THR A 192 5.29 9.29 -4.01
N LYS A 193 6.21 8.64 -4.72
CA LYS A 193 6.45 8.86 -6.16
C LYS A 193 5.66 7.85 -7.00
N ALA A 194 4.47 7.44 -6.56
CA ALA A 194 3.64 6.55 -7.38
C ALA A 194 3.36 7.20 -8.74
N TYR A 195 3.35 6.41 -9.81
CA TYR A 195 3.09 6.88 -11.16
C TYR A 195 1.74 6.30 -11.63
N PRO A 196 0.81 7.12 -12.15
CA PRO A 196 -0.48 6.62 -12.61
C PRO A 196 -0.38 5.79 -13.90
N ARG A 197 0.73 5.89 -14.65
CA ARG A 197 0.90 5.24 -15.96
C ARG A 197 2.24 4.53 -16.06
N LEU A 198 2.24 3.34 -16.68
CA LEU A 198 3.44 2.51 -16.94
C LEU A 198 4.48 3.24 -17.80
N GLY A 199 4.03 4.06 -18.75
CA GLY A 199 4.91 4.76 -19.70
C GLY A 199 5.84 5.80 -19.05
N GLU A 200 5.53 6.29 -17.85
CA GLU A 200 6.30 7.35 -17.19
C GLU A 200 7.59 6.86 -16.53
N TYR A 201 7.66 5.57 -16.15
CA TYR A 201 8.78 5.01 -15.40
C TYR A 201 9.41 3.77 -16.06
N GLY A 202 8.73 3.15 -17.02
CA GLY A 202 9.25 2.06 -17.84
C GLY A 202 9.19 0.68 -17.18
N LEU A 203 9.18 -0.35 -18.02
CA LEU A 203 8.95 -1.74 -17.60
C LEU A 203 10.09 -2.30 -16.73
N THR A 204 11.33 -1.86 -16.94
CA THR A 204 12.48 -2.30 -16.13
C THR A 204 12.36 -1.84 -14.69
N ILE A 205 12.07 -0.55 -14.47
CA ILE A 205 11.88 0.00 -13.11
C ILE A 205 10.66 -0.64 -12.46
N TYR A 206 9.60 -0.89 -13.22
CA TYR A 206 8.45 -1.66 -12.74
C TYR A 206 8.83 -3.04 -12.20
N ALA A 207 9.56 -3.82 -12.99
CA ALA A 207 9.96 -5.17 -12.60
C ALA A 207 10.82 -5.14 -11.32
N LEU A 208 11.76 -4.20 -11.22
CA LEU A 208 12.59 -4.03 -10.02
C LEU A 208 11.77 -3.64 -8.79
N GLN A 209 10.85 -2.68 -8.92
CA GLN A 209 9.96 -2.30 -7.82
C GLN A 209 9.03 -3.43 -7.41
N PHE A 210 8.53 -4.21 -8.37
CA PHE A 210 7.72 -5.39 -8.10
C PHE A 210 8.49 -6.45 -7.30
N ILE A 211 9.74 -6.73 -7.67
CA ILE A 211 10.60 -7.67 -6.93
C ILE A 211 10.84 -7.18 -5.49
N VAL A 212 11.17 -5.90 -5.32
CA VAL A 212 11.37 -5.29 -4.00
C VAL A 212 10.10 -5.36 -3.17
N TYR A 213 8.94 -5.07 -3.78
CA TYR A 213 7.64 -5.16 -3.15
C TYR A 213 7.34 -6.60 -2.68
N ILE A 214 7.47 -7.60 -3.55
CA ILE A 214 7.22 -9.00 -3.20
C ILE A 214 8.19 -9.46 -2.10
N ALA A 215 9.48 -9.14 -2.21
CA ALA A 215 10.46 -9.48 -1.17
C ALA A 215 10.11 -8.86 0.19
N GLY A 216 9.65 -7.61 0.20
CA GLY A 216 9.20 -6.92 1.41
C GLY A 216 7.94 -7.56 2.01
N VAL A 217 6.96 -7.92 1.18
CA VAL A 217 5.74 -8.63 1.62
C VAL A 217 6.09 -9.97 2.23
N GLU A 218 6.91 -10.79 1.57
CA GLU A 218 7.34 -12.10 2.06
C GLU A 218 8.09 -11.99 3.40
N LEU A 219 9.00 -11.01 3.51
CA LEU A 219 9.71 -10.74 4.76
C LEU A 219 8.74 -10.33 5.88
N GLY A 220 7.78 -9.46 5.59
CA GLY A 220 6.77 -9.03 6.54
C GLY A 220 5.87 -10.18 7.01
N VAL A 221 5.41 -11.02 6.08
CA VAL A 221 4.62 -12.23 6.38
C VAL A 221 5.42 -13.21 7.22
N TYR A 222 6.68 -13.45 6.88
CA TYR A 222 7.58 -14.31 7.66
C TYR A 222 7.66 -13.84 9.12
N TRP A 223 7.93 -12.55 9.36
CA TRP A 223 8.02 -12.02 10.72
C TRP A 223 6.69 -12.04 11.47
N MET A 224 5.57 -11.74 10.79
CA MET A 224 4.24 -11.90 11.39
C MET A 224 3.99 -13.33 11.83
N HIS A 225 4.18 -14.29 10.92
CA HIS A 225 4.03 -15.70 11.21
C HIS A 225 4.95 -16.13 12.36
N ARG A 226 6.21 -15.68 12.34
CA ARG A 226 7.18 -15.98 13.38
C ARG A 226 6.75 -15.42 14.74
N SER A 227 6.17 -14.22 14.79
CA SER A 227 5.68 -13.59 16.02
C SER A 227 4.52 -14.37 16.66
N LEU A 228 3.66 -15.00 15.84
CA LEU A 228 2.56 -15.84 16.31
C LEU A 228 3.06 -17.09 17.06
N HIS A 229 4.24 -17.63 16.68
CA HIS A 229 4.87 -18.75 17.40
C HIS A 229 5.48 -18.35 18.76
N TYR A 230 5.58 -17.05 19.05
CA TYR A 230 6.16 -16.55 20.31
C TYR A 230 5.13 -15.94 21.26
N GLY A 231 3.90 -15.72 20.80
CA GLY A 231 2.82 -15.12 21.61
C GLY A 231 2.15 -16.10 22.56
N PRO A 232 1.46 -15.61 23.61
CA PRO A 232 0.64 -16.44 24.50
C PRO A 232 -0.54 -17.11 23.81
N LEU A 233 -0.86 -16.74 22.55
CA LEU A 233 -1.94 -17.33 21.75
C LEU A 233 -1.69 -18.79 21.33
N TYR A 234 -0.43 -19.25 21.39
CA TYR A 234 -0.03 -20.60 21.00
C TYR A 234 0.30 -21.50 22.22
N LYS A 235 -0.13 -21.10 23.43
CA LYS A 235 0.04 -21.87 24.66
C LYS A 235 -1.27 -22.45 25.17
#